data_AF-A0A916ZWD9-F1
#
_entry.id   AF-A0A916ZWD9-F1
#
_cell.length_a   1.000
_cell.length_b   1.000
_cell.length_c   1.000
_cell.angle_alpha   90.00
_cell.angle_beta   90.00
_cell.angle_gamma   90.00
#
_symmetry.space_group_name_H-M   'P 1'
#
loop_
_entity.id
_entity.type
_entity.pdbx_description
1 polymer ?
#
loop_
_entity_poly.entity_id
_entity_poly.type
_entity_poly.pdbx_seq_one_letter_code
_entity_poly.pdbx_strand_id
1 'polypeptide(L)'
;MKTILTHALLPLLALAVPALAVAETIAEPAPGLATLAFSDNRAPVSGLEDINAVLSRIGVRLTRIEPPAGALDLTKAAMAGPLSAEQSAELLRLFTLDRETVLAAATGAGRVPVIDGGGALSTAETGVPPYPKVYDLASMGPADHLAAKNKFGRLHVNATDDMTGVDEVMTLTAGGPWVWYFQLEEGVAVELRMGTVLPGEQAWRISYPGLVPHGADFYAETGICVAYITGPETWQMRYEAPVPQGDLMGTNPFIRFDG
;
A
#
# COMPACT_ATOMS: atom_id res chain seq x y z
N MET A 1 5.80 72.17 -46.02
CA MET A 1 5.25 70.91 -46.57
C MET A 1 5.64 69.79 -45.62
N LYS A 2 4.65 69.13 -45.01
CA LYS A 2 4.84 68.10 -43.96
C LYS A 2 5.14 66.75 -44.60
N THR A 3 6.24 66.11 -44.19
CA THR A 3 6.57 64.72 -44.53
C THR A 3 5.96 63.81 -43.46
N ILE A 4 5.15 62.84 -43.88
CA ILE A 4 4.52 61.82 -43.03
C ILE A 4 5.48 60.63 -42.97
N LEU A 5 5.94 60.24 -41.78
CA LEU A 5 6.65 58.99 -41.54
C LEU A 5 5.71 58.01 -40.82
N THR A 6 5.20 57.04 -41.56
CA THR A 6 4.36 55.95 -41.04
C THR A 6 5.26 54.89 -40.40
N HIS A 7 5.23 54.75 -39.08
CA HIS A 7 5.82 53.59 -38.39
C HIS A 7 4.76 52.50 -38.28
N ALA A 8 4.97 51.39 -38.98
CA ALA A 8 4.18 50.17 -38.81
C ALA A 8 4.68 49.44 -37.56
N LEU A 9 3.82 49.32 -36.55
CA LEU A 9 4.05 48.50 -35.36
C LEU A 9 3.52 47.09 -35.65
N LEU A 10 4.40 46.09 -35.76
CA LEU A 10 4.00 44.68 -35.78
C LEU A 10 3.83 44.18 -34.34
N PRO A 11 2.71 43.55 -33.97
CA PRO A 11 2.59 42.90 -32.68
C PRO A 11 3.31 41.55 -32.74
N LEU A 12 4.28 41.34 -31.85
CA LEU A 12 4.90 40.04 -31.61
C LEU A 12 3.91 39.20 -30.79
N LEU A 13 3.18 38.29 -31.45
CA LEU A 13 2.33 37.32 -30.78
C LEU A 13 3.23 36.26 -30.11
N ALA A 14 3.40 36.34 -28.80
CA ALA A 14 4.05 35.27 -28.03
C ALA A 14 3.09 34.08 -27.96
N LEU A 15 3.35 33.06 -28.77
CA LEU A 15 2.69 31.76 -28.67
C LEU A 15 3.16 31.10 -27.36
N ALA A 16 2.34 31.18 -26.32
CA ALA A 16 2.49 30.35 -25.13
C ALA A 16 2.23 28.89 -25.54
N VAL A 17 3.29 28.11 -25.65
CA VAL A 17 3.18 26.65 -25.79
C VAL A 17 2.71 26.13 -24.43
N PRO A 18 1.55 25.46 -24.34
CA PRO A 18 1.18 24.80 -23.10
C PRO A 18 2.21 23.70 -22.84
N ALA A 19 2.94 23.81 -21.75
CA ALA A 19 3.76 22.71 -21.26
C ALA A 19 2.79 21.56 -20.94
N LEU A 20 2.81 20.51 -21.76
CA LEU A 20 2.23 19.23 -21.36
C LEU A 20 3.00 18.81 -20.10
N ALA A 21 2.33 18.87 -18.95
CA ALA A 21 2.80 18.20 -17.75
C ALA A 21 2.78 16.69 -18.05
N VAL A 22 3.90 16.16 -18.50
CA VAL A 22 4.15 14.73 -18.44
C VAL A 22 4.20 14.45 -16.94
N ALA A 23 3.22 13.70 -16.42
CA ALA A 23 3.32 13.20 -15.06
C ALA A 23 4.65 12.44 -15.00
N GLU A 24 5.63 12.95 -14.25
CA GLU A 24 6.85 12.20 -13.98
C GLU A 24 6.40 10.94 -13.27
N THR A 25 6.48 9.81 -13.96
CA THR A 25 6.33 8.50 -13.34
C THR A 25 7.37 8.44 -12.24
N ILE A 26 6.95 8.38 -10.99
CA ILE A 26 7.87 8.26 -9.86
C ILE A 26 8.68 7.00 -10.09
N ALA A 27 9.98 7.15 -10.24
CA ALA A 27 10.88 6.02 -10.46
C ALA A 27 10.73 5.03 -9.31
N GLU A 28 10.73 3.74 -9.63
CA GLU A 28 10.67 2.70 -8.60
C GLU A 28 11.85 2.84 -7.64
N PRO A 29 11.63 2.79 -6.32
CA PRO A 29 12.72 2.85 -5.36
C PRO A 29 13.70 1.70 -5.62
N ALA A 30 15.00 1.98 -5.46
CA ALA A 30 16.00 0.92 -5.48
C ALA A 30 15.70 -0.13 -4.39
N PRO A 31 16.21 -1.37 -4.53
CA PRO A 31 16.02 -2.42 -3.53
C PRO A 31 16.33 -1.95 -2.11
N GLY A 32 15.46 -2.30 -1.16
CA GLY A 32 15.57 -1.89 0.24
C GLY A 32 15.28 -0.41 0.54
N LEU A 33 14.94 0.42 -0.45
CA LEU A 33 14.50 1.80 -0.24
C LEU A 33 12.98 1.94 -0.36
N ALA A 34 12.43 3.00 0.22
CA ALA A 34 11.03 3.35 0.11
C ALA A 34 10.86 4.86 -0.11
N THR A 35 9.78 5.22 -0.80
CA THR A 35 9.38 6.60 -1.10
C THR A 35 7.90 6.77 -0.82
N LEU A 36 7.49 7.94 -0.36
CA LEU A 36 6.10 8.33 -0.17
C LEU A 36 5.80 9.57 -1.00
N ALA A 37 4.88 9.43 -1.96
CA ALA A 37 4.42 10.53 -2.79
C ALA A 37 3.01 10.97 -2.41
N PHE A 38 2.61 12.17 -2.85
CA PHE A 38 1.40 12.84 -2.41
C PHE A 38 0.54 13.25 -3.61
N SER A 39 -0.77 13.07 -3.50
CA SER A 39 -1.73 13.40 -4.57
C SER A 39 -1.89 14.91 -4.80
N ASP A 40 -1.37 15.76 -3.92
CA ASP A 40 -1.39 17.21 -4.03
C ASP A 40 -0.12 17.80 -4.67
N ASN A 41 0.77 16.94 -5.18
CA ASN A 41 2.00 17.29 -5.88
C ASN A 41 3.09 17.94 -5.01
N ARG A 42 3.01 17.88 -3.68
CA ARG A 42 4.19 18.23 -2.85
C ARG A 42 5.31 17.21 -3.09
N ALA A 43 6.55 17.62 -2.81
CA ALA A 43 7.72 16.78 -3.04
C ALA A 43 7.62 15.44 -2.29
N PRO A 44 8.01 14.31 -2.92
CA PRO A 44 8.02 13.02 -2.25
C PRO A 44 9.06 13.00 -1.13
N VAL A 45 8.78 12.21 -0.09
CA VAL A 45 9.73 11.94 0.99
C VAL A 45 10.29 10.53 0.86
N SER A 46 11.53 10.33 1.29
CA SER A 46 12.25 9.07 1.13
C SER A 46 12.93 8.69 2.42
N GLY A 47 13.06 7.39 2.67
CA GLY A 47 13.68 6.89 3.89
C GLY A 47 12.67 6.69 5.02
N LEU A 48 12.97 5.69 5.85
CA LEU A 48 12.02 5.12 6.79
C LEU A 48 11.56 6.12 7.87
N GLU A 49 12.45 6.99 8.33
CA GLU A 49 12.15 7.97 9.37
C GLU A 49 11.17 9.04 8.87
N ASP A 50 11.48 9.69 7.75
CA ASP A 50 10.64 10.74 7.17
C ASP A 50 9.28 10.20 6.71
N ILE A 51 9.25 8.99 6.14
CA ILE A 51 8.01 8.30 5.77
C ILE A 51 7.15 8.05 7.01
N ASN A 52 7.73 7.50 8.08
CA ASN A 52 6.97 7.24 9.30
C ASN A 52 6.55 8.52 10.03
N ALA A 53 7.30 9.61 9.92
CA ALA A 53 6.90 10.90 10.45
C ALA A 53 5.56 11.36 9.84
N VAL A 54 5.37 11.15 8.53
CA VAL A 54 4.10 11.43 7.84
C VAL A 54 3.02 10.42 8.24
N LEU A 55 3.32 9.12 8.11
CA LEU A 55 2.36 8.03 8.26
C LEU A 55 1.85 7.84 9.71
N SER A 56 2.65 8.22 10.71
CA SER A 56 2.25 8.12 12.12
C SER A 56 0.99 8.93 12.47
N ARG A 57 0.71 10.01 11.71
CA ARG A 57 -0.50 10.84 11.88
C ARG A 57 -1.79 10.07 11.65
N ILE A 58 -1.74 9.02 10.84
CA ILE A 58 -2.85 8.10 10.57
C ILE A 58 -2.62 6.72 11.18
N GLY A 59 -1.67 6.61 12.11
CA GLY A 59 -1.34 5.37 12.80
C GLY A 59 -0.78 4.27 11.90
N VAL A 60 -0.20 4.63 10.75
CA VAL A 60 0.48 3.71 9.86
C VAL A 60 1.97 3.69 10.20
N ARG A 61 2.57 2.50 10.20
CA ARG A 61 4.01 2.35 10.43
C ARG A 61 4.62 1.36 9.45
N LEU A 62 5.67 1.80 8.76
CA LEU A 62 6.55 0.97 7.95
C LEU A 62 7.80 0.62 8.75
N THR A 63 8.28 -0.61 8.63
CA THR A 63 9.51 -1.10 9.26
C THR A 63 10.25 -2.07 8.33
N ARG A 64 11.54 -2.29 8.63
CA ARG A 64 12.32 -3.39 8.08
C ARG A 64 12.45 -4.48 9.15
N ILE A 65 12.31 -5.73 8.76
CA ILE A 65 12.46 -6.87 9.66
C ILE A 65 13.47 -7.86 9.06
N GLU A 66 14.22 -8.52 9.93
CA GLU A 66 15.05 -9.64 9.50
C GLU A 66 14.15 -10.83 9.12
N PRO A 67 14.41 -11.50 7.98
CA PRO A 67 13.72 -12.73 7.67
C PRO A 67 14.10 -13.82 8.70
N PRO A 68 13.14 -14.68 9.09
CA PRO A 68 13.42 -15.78 10.00
C PRO A 68 14.41 -16.77 9.37
N ALA A 69 15.19 -17.44 10.21
CA ALA A 69 16.09 -18.50 9.76
C ALA A 69 15.30 -19.57 8.98
N GLY A 70 15.80 -19.96 7.80
CA GLY A 70 15.15 -20.91 6.91
C GLY A 70 14.26 -20.30 5.81
N ALA A 71 13.99 -18.99 5.84
CA ALA A 71 13.20 -18.34 4.79
C ALA A 71 13.94 -18.15 3.45
N LEU A 72 15.28 -18.26 3.44
CA LEU A 72 16.08 -17.95 2.26
C LEU A 72 15.69 -18.80 1.04
N ASP A 73 15.52 -20.11 1.22
CA ASP A 73 15.24 -20.99 0.09
C ASP A 73 13.80 -20.81 -0.43
N LEU A 74 12.85 -20.47 0.45
CA LEU A 74 11.47 -20.16 0.06
C LEU A 74 11.38 -18.82 -0.68
N THR A 75 12.09 -17.79 -0.21
CA THR A 75 12.14 -16.49 -0.89
C THR A 75 12.83 -16.59 -2.25
N LYS A 76 13.86 -17.45 -2.40
CA LYS A 76 14.43 -17.78 -3.72
C LYS A 76 13.44 -18.50 -4.62
N ALA A 77 12.71 -19.49 -4.09
CA ALA A 77 11.71 -20.22 -4.87
C ALA A 77 10.60 -19.30 -5.37
N ALA A 78 10.11 -18.39 -4.52
CA ALA A 78 9.10 -17.41 -4.88
C ALA A 78 9.54 -16.44 -5.99
N MET A 79 10.83 -16.13 -6.07
CA MET A 79 11.39 -15.33 -7.16
C MET A 79 11.50 -16.09 -8.48
N ALA A 80 11.46 -17.42 -8.45
CA ALA A 80 11.57 -18.26 -9.64
C ALA A 80 10.21 -18.63 -10.25
N GLY A 81 9.12 -18.48 -9.49
CA GLY A 81 7.76 -18.77 -9.95
C GLY A 81 6.79 -19.04 -8.79
N PRO A 82 5.57 -19.50 -9.11
CA PRO A 82 4.55 -19.80 -8.11
C PRO A 82 5.00 -20.82 -7.08
N LEU A 83 4.63 -20.61 -5.83
CA LEU A 83 4.88 -21.54 -4.74
C LEU A 83 3.87 -22.70 -4.72
N SER A 84 4.32 -23.86 -4.25
CA SER A 84 3.43 -24.96 -3.89
C SER A 84 2.66 -24.65 -2.61
N ALA A 85 1.61 -25.44 -2.34
CA ALA A 85 0.84 -25.34 -1.11
C ALA A 85 1.71 -25.60 0.13
N GLU A 86 2.63 -26.56 0.06
CA GLU A 86 3.58 -26.89 1.13
C GLU A 86 4.55 -25.73 1.39
N GLN A 87 5.06 -25.10 0.32
CA GLN A 87 5.94 -23.93 0.44
C GLN A 87 5.21 -22.73 1.06
N SER A 88 3.95 -22.51 0.66
CA SER A 88 3.10 -21.46 1.22
C SER A 88 2.79 -21.70 2.70
N ALA A 89 2.49 -22.94 3.09
CA ALA A 89 2.27 -23.33 4.47
C ALA A 89 3.53 -23.14 5.33
N GLU A 90 4.70 -23.47 4.78
CA GLU A 90 5.97 -23.27 5.47
C GLU A 90 6.32 -21.78 5.62
N LEU A 91 6.04 -20.95 4.61
CA LEU A 91 6.17 -19.50 4.73
C LEU A 91 5.30 -18.94 5.86
N LEU A 92 4.03 -19.35 5.95
CA LEU A 92 3.15 -18.96 7.05
C LEU A 92 3.76 -19.36 8.40
N ARG A 93 4.27 -20.59 8.50
CA ARG A 93 4.89 -21.08 9.74
C ARG A 93 6.12 -20.26 10.14
N LEU A 94 6.98 -19.92 9.19
CA LEU A 94 8.22 -19.17 9.46
C LEU A 94 7.94 -17.71 9.80
N PHE A 95 7.02 -17.06 9.09
CA PHE A 95 6.63 -15.67 9.31
C PHE A 95 5.47 -15.53 10.28
N THR A 96 5.19 -16.56 11.09
CA THR A 96 4.09 -16.52 12.04
C THR A 96 4.25 -15.36 13.01
N LEU A 97 3.17 -14.58 13.13
CA LEU A 97 3.02 -13.61 14.19
C LEU A 97 2.13 -14.18 15.27
N ASP A 98 2.66 -14.25 16.49
CA ASP A 98 1.80 -14.43 17.64
C ASP A 98 0.97 -13.17 17.89
N ARG A 99 -0.08 -13.32 18.69
CA ARG A 99 -1.00 -12.25 19.03
C ARG A 99 -0.28 -11.05 19.64
N GLU A 100 0.66 -11.29 20.54
CA GLU A 100 1.42 -10.21 21.19
C GLU A 100 2.21 -9.39 20.17
N THR A 101 2.81 -10.03 19.17
CA THR A 101 3.54 -9.35 18.10
C THR A 101 2.63 -8.52 17.21
N VAL A 102 1.41 -9.00 16.90
CA VAL A 102 0.43 -8.21 16.14
C VAL A 102 -0.01 -6.98 16.93
N LEU A 103 -0.31 -7.14 18.23
CA LEU A 103 -0.67 -6.01 19.11
C LEU A 103 0.49 -5.02 19.27
N ALA A 104 1.72 -5.52 19.42
CA ALA A 104 2.92 -4.71 19.48
C ALA A 104 3.16 -3.92 18.18
N ALA A 105 2.76 -4.44 17.02
CA ALA A 105 2.82 -3.69 15.76
C ALA A 105 1.87 -2.49 15.78
N ALA A 106 0.65 -2.65 16.30
CA ALA A 106 -0.30 -1.55 16.48
C ALA A 106 0.21 -0.51 17.49
N THR A 107 0.65 -0.95 18.67
CA THR A 107 1.24 -0.05 19.68
C THR A 107 2.50 0.65 19.17
N GLY A 108 3.34 -0.06 18.44
CA GLY A 108 4.51 0.50 17.78
C GLY A 108 4.13 1.60 16.77
N ALA A 109 2.98 1.51 16.12
CA ALA A 109 2.45 2.56 15.25
C ALA A 109 1.79 3.73 16.01
N GLY A 110 1.88 3.76 17.34
CA GLY A 110 1.24 4.78 18.18
C GLY A 110 -0.26 4.58 18.39
N ARG A 111 -0.78 3.40 18.02
CA ARG A 111 -2.20 3.07 18.12
C ARG A 111 -2.50 2.25 19.38
N VAL A 112 -3.74 2.33 19.83
CA VAL A 112 -4.33 1.28 20.68
C VAL A 112 -4.93 0.25 19.72
N PRO A 113 -4.72 -1.07 19.96
CA PRO A 113 -5.39 -2.10 19.17
C PRO A 113 -6.90 -1.87 19.10
N VAL A 114 -7.51 -2.16 17.96
CA VAL A 114 -8.95 -1.87 17.71
C VAL A 114 -9.85 -2.61 18.70
N ILE A 115 -9.47 -3.83 19.07
CA ILE A 115 -10.14 -4.61 20.11
C ILE A 115 -9.09 -5.02 21.14
N ASP A 116 -9.41 -4.81 22.42
CA ASP A 116 -8.55 -5.25 23.52
C ASP A 116 -8.18 -6.73 23.38
N GLY A 117 -6.88 -7.02 23.45
CA GLY A 117 -6.36 -8.39 23.24
C GLY A 117 -6.44 -8.90 21.79
N GLY A 118 -6.76 -8.06 20.81
CA GLY A 118 -6.73 -8.40 19.37
C GLY A 118 -7.98 -9.10 18.86
N GLY A 119 -9.04 -9.18 19.66
CA GLY A 119 -10.31 -9.75 19.25
C GLY A 119 -10.26 -11.26 18.98
N ALA A 120 -10.93 -11.69 17.92
CA ALA A 120 -11.17 -13.10 17.63
C ALA A 120 -9.87 -13.89 17.36
N LEU A 121 -9.88 -15.20 17.64
CA LEU A 121 -8.77 -16.11 17.29
C LEU A 121 -8.65 -16.33 15.77
N SER A 122 -9.77 -16.21 15.07
CA SER A 122 -9.88 -16.29 13.62
C SER A 122 -10.70 -15.10 13.17
N THR A 123 -10.17 -14.34 12.20
CA THR A 123 -10.85 -13.19 11.60
C THR A 123 -10.85 -13.32 10.08
N ALA A 124 -11.94 -12.91 9.44
CA ALA A 124 -12.10 -13.03 8.00
C ALA A 124 -12.90 -11.87 7.39
N GLU A 125 -12.58 -11.53 6.14
CA GLU A 125 -13.52 -10.84 5.28
C GLU A 125 -14.71 -11.77 4.99
N THR A 126 -15.94 -11.26 5.05
CA THR A 126 -17.16 -12.05 4.81
C THR A 126 -17.08 -12.80 3.47
N GLY A 127 -17.24 -14.13 3.52
CA GLY A 127 -17.21 -14.99 2.34
C GLY A 127 -15.80 -15.36 1.85
N VAL A 128 -14.76 -15.00 2.58
CA VAL A 128 -13.35 -15.30 2.25
C VAL A 128 -12.73 -16.14 3.38
N PRO A 129 -11.76 -17.02 3.12
CA PRO A 129 -11.03 -17.73 4.18
C PRO A 129 -10.41 -16.78 5.23
N PRO A 130 -10.23 -17.24 6.48
CA PRO A 130 -9.68 -16.44 7.55
C PRO A 130 -8.19 -16.14 7.38
N TYR A 131 -7.71 -15.16 8.14
CA TYR A 131 -6.29 -14.83 8.28
C TYR A 131 -5.59 -15.77 9.27
N PRO A 132 -4.27 -15.98 9.12
CA PRO A 132 -3.35 -15.35 8.16
C PRO A 132 -3.41 -15.88 6.72
N LYS A 133 -2.87 -15.12 5.77
CA LYS A 133 -2.84 -15.47 4.33
C LYS A 133 -1.47 -15.23 3.71
N VAL A 134 -1.20 -15.94 2.62
CA VAL A 134 -0.09 -15.65 1.71
C VAL A 134 -0.67 -15.18 0.38
N TYR A 135 -0.20 -14.02 -0.08
CA TYR A 135 -0.41 -13.56 -1.44
C TYR A 135 0.89 -13.81 -2.21
N ASP A 136 0.81 -14.71 -3.19
CA ASP A 136 1.89 -15.03 -4.11
C ASP A 136 1.56 -14.44 -5.49
N LEU A 137 2.24 -13.34 -5.84
CA LEU A 137 1.97 -12.63 -7.09
C LEU A 137 2.33 -13.46 -8.32
N ALA A 138 3.31 -14.38 -8.23
CA ALA A 138 3.66 -15.23 -9.36
C ALA A 138 2.54 -16.21 -9.71
N SER A 139 1.67 -16.53 -8.76
CA SER A 139 0.50 -17.40 -8.96
C SER A 139 -0.69 -16.69 -9.62
N MET A 140 -0.65 -15.37 -9.76
CA MET A 140 -1.76 -14.57 -10.27
C MET A 140 -1.73 -14.51 -11.80
N GLY A 141 -2.84 -14.89 -12.43
CA GLY A 141 -3.03 -14.65 -13.85
C GLY A 141 -3.45 -13.19 -14.13
N PRO A 142 -3.53 -12.77 -15.41
CA PRO A 142 -3.98 -11.41 -15.76
C PRO A 142 -5.35 -11.04 -15.21
N ALA A 143 -6.28 -12.00 -15.16
CA ALA A 143 -7.61 -11.79 -14.58
C ALA A 143 -7.54 -11.60 -13.06
N ASP A 144 -6.65 -12.31 -12.37
CA ASP A 144 -6.45 -12.17 -10.93
C ASP A 144 -5.81 -10.83 -10.59
N HIS A 145 -4.83 -10.37 -11.38
CA HIS A 145 -4.26 -9.03 -11.25
C HIS A 145 -5.31 -7.94 -11.46
N LEU A 146 -6.17 -8.07 -12.48
CA LEU A 146 -7.26 -7.11 -12.69
C LEU A 146 -8.27 -7.13 -11.54
N ALA A 147 -8.63 -8.31 -11.03
CA ALA A 147 -9.53 -8.45 -9.89
C ALA A 147 -8.90 -7.83 -8.61
N ALA A 148 -7.62 -8.10 -8.36
CA ALA A 148 -6.87 -7.54 -7.24
C ALA A 148 -6.75 -6.02 -7.35
N LYS A 149 -6.43 -5.47 -8.52
CA LYS A 149 -6.41 -4.03 -8.77
C LYS A 149 -7.77 -3.39 -8.48
N ASN A 150 -8.86 -3.98 -8.97
CA ASN A 150 -10.21 -3.45 -8.76
C ASN A 150 -10.67 -3.55 -7.30
N LYS A 151 -10.23 -4.59 -6.58
CA LYS A 151 -10.56 -4.83 -5.17
C LYS A 151 -9.68 -4.00 -4.23
N PHE A 152 -8.37 -4.23 -4.25
CA PHE A 152 -7.42 -3.63 -3.32
C PHE A 152 -6.93 -2.25 -3.74
N GLY A 153 -6.95 -1.92 -5.03
CA GLY A 153 -6.44 -0.65 -5.53
C GLY A 153 -7.34 0.54 -5.17
N ARG A 154 -8.64 0.34 -4.96
CA ARG A 154 -9.55 1.39 -4.49
C ARG A 154 -9.33 1.62 -3.00
N LEU A 155 -9.37 2.88 -2.58
CA LEU A 155 -9.34 3.19 -1.16
C LEU A 155 -10.59 2.64 -0.47
N HIS A 156 -10.38 1.88 0.59
CA HIS A 156 -11.43 1.22 1.36
C HIS A 156 -11.08 1.22 2.85
N VAL A 157 -12.07 0.87 3.66
CA VAL A 157 -11.88 0.54 5.07
C VAL A 157 -12.35 -0.88 5.34
N ASN A 158 -11.75 -1.53 6.33
CA ASN A 158 -12.06 -2.88 6.75
C ASN A 158 -12.79 -2.83 8.09
N ALA A 159 -14.10 -3.03 8.05
CA ALA A 159 -14.97 -2.85 9.21
C ALA A 159 -16.26 -3.68 9.18
N THR A 160 -16.80 -3.95 10.37
CA THR A 160 -18.16 -4.46 10.60
C THR A 160 -19.22 -3.41 10.27
N ASP A 161 -20.50 -3.79 10.32
CA ASP A 161 -21.64 -2.90 10.06
C ASP A 161 -21.77 -1.77 11.11
N ASP A 162 -21.29 -2.01 12.32
CA ASP A 162 -21.22 -1.03 13.41
C ASP A 162 -19.91 -0.23 13.43
N MET A 163 -19.11 -0.31 12.36
CA MET A 163 -17.84 0.39 12.18
C MET A 163 -16.74 0.00 13.18
N THR A 164 -16.79 -1.21 13.73
CA THR A 164 -15.61 -1.81 14.38
C THR A 164 -14.58 -2.21 13.32
N GLY A 165 -13.38 -1.64 13.41
CA GLY A 165 -12.29 -1.89 12.47
C GLY A 165 -11.51 -3.18 12.70
N VAL A 166 -10.39 -3.29 11.99
CA VAL A 166 -9.36 -4.31 12.20
C VAL A 166 -7.98 -3.68 12.37
N ASP A 167 -7.03 -4.45 12.89
CA ASP A 167 -5.60 -4.15 12.84
C ASP A 167 -4.94 -5.02 11.80
N GLU A 168 -4.16 -4.42 10.90
CA GLU A 168 -3.52 -5.13 9.80
C GLU A 168 -2.00 -5.06 9.92
N VAL A 169 -1.35 -6.18 9.61
CA VAL A 169 0.10 -6.32 9.56
C VAL A 169 0.48 -7.14 8.34
N MET A 170 1.09 -6.48 7.37
CA MET A 170 1.54 -7.11 6.12
C MET A 170 3.06 -7.22 6.13
N THR A 171 3.58 -8.41 5.89
CA THR A 171 5.02 -8.66 5.76
C THR A 171 5.36 -9.02 4.32
N LEU A 172 6.13 -8.17 3.64
CA LEU A 172 6.51 -8.29 2.25
C LEU A 172 7.90 -8.93 2.19
N THR A 173 7.93 -10.24 1.97
CA THR A 173 9.09 -11.09 2.29
C THR A 173 10.08 -11.27 1.15
N ALA A 174 9.62 -11.13 -0.08
CA ALA A 174 10.40 -11.28 -1.31
C ALA A 174 9.70 -10.59 -2.47
N GLY A 175 10.45 -10.21 -3.50
CA GLY A 175 9.91 -9.64 -4.74
C GLY A 175 9.34 -8.24 -4.54
N GLY A 176 8.31 -7.90 -5.31
CA GLY A 176 7.84 -6.54 -5.50
C GLY A 176 8.35 -5.93 -6.81
N PRO A 177 8.37 -4.60 -6.94
CA PRO A 177 8.11 -3.59 -5.90
C PRO A 177 6.68 -3.65 -5.36
N TRP A 178 6.48 -3.04 -4.19
CA TRP A 178 5.22 -3.05 -3.47
C TRP A 178 4.66 -1.65 -3.34
N VAL A 179 3.34 -1.52 -3.49
CA VAL A 179 2.67 -0.23 -3.40
C VAL A 179 1.47 -0.31 -2.49
N TRP A 180 1.44 0.56 -1.49
CA TRP A 180 0.30 0.81 -0.62
C TRP A 180 -0.16 2.25 -0.76
N TYR A 181 -1.45 2.48 -0.55
CA TYR A 181 -2.06 3.80 -0.57
C TYR A 181 -2.76 4.07 0.75
N PHE A 182 -2.74 5.32 1.18
CA PHE A 182 -3.47 5.77 2.36
C PHE A 182 -4.05 7.16 2.13
N GLN A 183 -5.14 7.50 2.82
CA GLN A 183 -5.64 8.87 2.90
C GLN A 183 -5.18 9.52 4.22
N LEU A 184 -4.53 10.68 4.10
CA LEU A 184 -4.16 11.52 5.24
C LEU A 184 -5.35 12.32 5.77
N GLU A 185 -5.19 12.85 6.99
CA GLU A 185 -6.21 13.62 7.70
C GLU A 185 -6.77 14.81 6.90
N GLU A 186 -5.91 15.44 6.10
CA GLU A 186 -6.19 16.60 5.25
C GLU A 186 -6.83 16.28 3.90
N GLY A 187 -7.24 15.02 3.65
CA GLY A 187 -7.85 14.63 2.37
C GLY A 187 -6.85 14.40 1.22
N VAL A 188 -5.55 14.33 1.54
CA VAL A 188 -4.49 14.01 0.58
C VAL A 188 -4.27 12.50 0.57
N ALA A 189 -4.31 11.86 -0.61
CA ALA A 189 -3.86 10.48 -0.74
C ALA A 189 -2.34 10.43 -0.85
N VAL A 190 -1.74 9.40 -0.27
CA VAL A 190 -0.33 9.10 -0.41
C VAL A 190 -0.12 7.74 -1.06
N GLU A 191 0.94 7.65 -1.86
CA GLU A 191 1.43 6.41 -2.47
C GLU A 191 2.76 6.04 -1.81
N LEU A 192 2.75 4.96 -1.05
CA LEU A 192 3.93 4.35 -0.45
C LEU A 192 4.48 3.29 -1.40
N ARG A 193 5.58 3.61 -2.06
CA ARG A 193 6.34 2.64 -2.87
C ARG A 193 7.49 2.08 -2.05
N MET A 194 7.60 0.76 -2.06
CA MET A 194 8.68 0.01 -1.41
C MET A 194 9.41 -0.79 -2.49
N GLY A 195 10.72 -0.57 -2.58
CA GLY A 195 11.56 -1.27 -3.55
C GLY A 195 11.55 -2.78 -3.32
N THR A 196 11.94 -3.50 -4.37
CA THR A 196 12.03 -4.97 -4.38
C THR A 196 12.82 -5.49 -3.19
N VAL A 197 12.36 -6.61 -2.63
CA VAL A 197 13.06 -7.37 -1.58
C VAL A 197 13.77 -8.55 -2.22
N LEU A 198 15.10 -8.53 -2.25
CA LEU A 198 15.86 -9.66 -2.78
C LEU A 198 15.92 -10.81 -1.75
N PRO A 199 16.09 -12.07 -2.18
CA PRO A 199 16.16 -13.19 -1.26
C PRO A 199 17.26 -13.02 -0.21
N GLY A 200 16.89 -13.14 1.07
CA GLY A 200 17.79 -12.98 2.21
C GLY A 200 17.98 -11.54 2.69
N GLU A 201 17.44 -10.55 2.00
CA GLU A 201 17.37 -9.19 2.53
C GLU A 201 16.28 -9.06 3.60
N GLN A 202 16.36 -7.98 4.37
CA GLN A 202 15.28 -7.59 5.26
C GLN A 202 13.96 -7.49 4.50
N ALA A 203 12.88 -7.98 5.10
CA ALA A 203 11.53 -7.81 4.59
C ALA A 203 10.99 -6.44 4.97
N TRP A 204 10.01 -5.94 4.20
CA TRP A 204 9.19 -4.83 4.67
C TRP A 204 8.09 -5.35 5.59
N ARG A 205 7.76 -4.61 6.64
CA ARG A 205 6.55 -4.81 7.43
C ARG A 205 5.81 -3.51 7.59
N ILE A 206 4.56 -3.50 7.16
CA ILE A 206 3.65 -2.38 7.31
C ILE A 206 2.52 -2.76 8.25
N SER A 207 2.21 -1.88 9.20
CA SER A 207 1.07 -2.01 10.09
C SER A 207 0.17 -0.79 9.99
N TYR A 208 -1.14 -1.00 9.92
CA TYR A 208 -2.12 0.07 9.76
C TYR A 208 -3.49 -0.31 10.35
N PRO A 209 -4.31 0.67 10.74
CA PRO A 209 -5.68 0.45 11.17
C PRO A 209 -6.61 0.31 9.96
N GLY A 210 -7.54 -0.64 10.02
CA GLY A 210 -8.51 -0.88 8.96
C GLY A 210 -9.51 0.25 8.75
N LEU A 211 -9.68 1.17 9.71
CA LEU A 211 -10.59 2.33 9.60
C LEU A 211 -9.97 3.55 8.91
N VAL A 212 -8.69 3.53 8.60
CA VAL A 212 -8.08 4.55 7.73
C VAL A 212 -8.27 4.12 6.28
N PRO A 213 -8.77 4.98 5.38
CA PRO A 213 -8.89 4.64 3.97
C PRO A 213 -7.53 4.24 3.39
N HIS A 214 -7.46 3.01 2.90
CA HIS A 214 -6.23 2.42 2.41
C HIS A 214 -6.46 1.56 1.17
N GLY A 215 -5.39 1.25 0.46
CA GLY A 215 -5.39 0.33 -0.67
C GLY A 215 -4.01 -0.23 -0.94
N ALA A 216 -3.91 -1.14 -1.90
CA ALA A 216 -2.64 -1.70 -2.36
C ALA A 216 -2.71 -2.02 -3.86
N ASP A 217 -1.57 -1.98 -4.54
CA ASP A 217 -1.46 -2.42 -5.94
C ASP A 217 -0.48 -3.59 -6.05
N PHE A 218 -1.00 -4.72 -6.52
CA PHE A 218 -0.29 -5.98 -6.69
C PHE A 218 0.06 -6.20 -8.16
N TYR A 219 0.74 -5.22 -8.76
CA TYR A 219 1.07 -5.23 -10.18
C TYR A 219 2.38 -5.95 -10.52
N ALA A 220 3.26 -6.17 -9.54
CA ALA A 220 4.54 -6.83 -9.76
C ALA A 220 4.35 -8.29 -10.20
N GLU A 221 5.23 -8.77 -11.09
CA GLU A 221 5.18 -10.15 -11.60
C GLU A 221 5.49 -11.19 -10.52
N THR A 222 6.32 -10.83 -9.54
CA THR A 222 6.71 -11.70 -8.43
C THR A 222 6.66 -10.94 -7.12
N GLY A 223 6.26 -11.62 -6.05
CA GLY A 223 6.16 -11.02 -4.73
C GLY A 223 5.42 -11.90 -3.76
N ILE A 224 5.92 -11.98 -2.52
CA ILE A 224 5.26 -12.67 -1.42
C ILE A 224 4.88 -11.69 -0.32
N CYS A 225 3.58 -11.56 -0.07
CA CYS A 225 3.04 -10.87 1.09
C CYS A 225 2.41 -11.89 2.06
N VAL A 226 2.90 -11.91 3.29
CA VAL A 226 2.29 -12.65 4.40
C VAL A 226 1.45 -11.68 5.21
N ALA A 227 0.13 -11.88 5.18
CA ALA A 227 -0.86 -10.99 5.75
C ALA A 227 -1.43 -11.52 7.06
N TYR A 228 -1.41 -10.68 8.09
CA TYR A 228 -2.04 -10.89 9.38
C TYR A 228 -3.07 -9.79 9.62
N ILE A 229 -4.25 -10.19 10.09
CA ILE A 229 -5.30 -9.28 10.50
C ILE A 229 -5.82 -9.75 11.87
N THR A 230 -6.15 -8.80 12.74
CA THR A 230 -6.82 -9.04 14.04
C THR A 230 -7.99 -8.08 14.21
N GLY A 231 -9.02 -8.49 14.95
CA GLY A 231 -10.24 -7.70 15.11
C GLY A 231 -11.48 -8.58 15.26
N PRO A 232 -12.66 -8.15 14.77
CA PRO A 232 -13.89 -8.93 14.83
C PRO A 232 -13.75 -10.24 14.04
N GLU A 233 -14.58 -11.24 14.36
CA GLU A 233 -14.57 -12.55 13.68
C GLU A 233 -14.85 -12.40 12.18
N THR A 234 -15.77 -11.51 11.81
CA THR A 234 -16.11 -11.19 10.43
C THR A 234 -16.19 -9.68 10.21
N TRP A 235 -15.78 -9.23 9.03
CA TRP A 235 -15.83 -7.83 8.60
C TRP A 235 -15.90 -7.73 7.07
N GLN A 236 -16.07 -6.53 6.53
CA GLN A 236 -16.18 -6.30 5.09
C GLN A 236 -15.22 -5.20 4.65
N MET A 237 -14.69 -5.35 3.43
CA MET A 237 -14.08 -4.24 2.70
C MET A 237 -15.20 -3.28 2.27
N ARG A 238 -15.15 -2.05 2.74
CA ARG A 238 -16.14 -1.00 2.45
C ARG A 238 -15.49 0.06 1.58
N TYR A 239 -16.08 0.31 0.43
CA TYR A 239 -15.70 1.41 -0.46
C TYR A 239 -16.50 2.70 -0.20
N GLU A 240 -17.46 2.63 0.72
CA GLU A 240 -18.24 3.76 1.23
C GLU A 240 -18.44 3.51 2.73
N ALA A 241 -18.09 4.48 3.57
CA ALA A 241 -18.24 4.38 5.02
C ALA A 241 -18.25 5.78 5.67
N PRO A 242 -18.94 5.96 6.81
CA PRO A 242 -18.97 7.22 7.53
C PRO A 242 -17.71 7.39 8.40
N VAL A 243 -16.53 7.41 7.78
CA VAL A 243 -15.26 7.65 8.48
C VAL A 243 -14.84 9.11 8.35
N PRO A 244 -14.24 9.72 9.40
CA PRO A 244 -13.49 10.96 9.22
C PRO A 244 -12.49 10.70 8.10
N GLN A 245 -12.38 11.58 7.11
CA GLN A 245 -11.48 11.39 5.95
C GLN A 245 -11.92 10.37 4.90
N GLY A 246 -13.22 10.08 4.76
CA GLY A 246 -13.72 9.18 3.71
C GLY A 246 -13.79 9.77 2.29
N ASP A 247 -13.27 10.98 2.04
CA ASP A 247 -13.56 11.72 0.79
C ASP A 247 -13.08 11.03 -0.50
N LEU A 248 -12.06 10.18 -0.43
CA LEU A 248 -11.53 9.45 -1.59
C LEU A 248 -11.94 7.97 -1.59
N MET A 249 -12.80 7.55 -0.66
CA MET A 249 -13.30 6.18 -0.57
C MET A 249 -13.89 5.70 -1.90
N GLY A 250 -13.58 4.46 -2.27
CA GLY A 250 -13.99 3.85 -3.54
C GLY A 250 -13.23 4.36 -4.77
N THR A 251 -12.34 5.35 -4.61
CA THR A 251 -11.47 5.89 -5.66
C THR A 251 -10.00 5.67 -5.32
N ASN A 252 -9.09 6.04 -6.21
CA ASN A 252 -7.67 6.18 -5.90
C ASN A 252 -7.03 7.12 -6.94
N PRO A 253 -6.50 8.29 -6.56
CA PRO A 253 -5.95 9.25 -7.52
C PRO A 253 -4.69 8.76 -8.24
N PHE A 254 -4.03 7.72 -7.74
CA PHE A 254 -2.85 7.12 -8.36
C PHE A 254 -3.19 5.99 -9.34
N ILE A 255 -4.41 5.44 -9.28
CA ILE A 255 -4.81 4.29 -10.10
C ILE A 255 -5.90 4.67 -11.10
N ARG A 256 -5.69 4.26 -12.34
CA ARG A 256 -6.73 4.25 -13.38
C ARG A 256 -7.42 2.90 -13.40
N PHE A 257 -8.74 2.89 -13.16
CA PHE A 257 -9.55 1.67 -13.13
C PHE A 257 -10.26 1.37 -14.46
N ASP A 258 -10.18 2.27 -15.43
CA ASP A 258 -10.64 2.08 -16.80
C ASP A 258 -9.62 1.23 -17.57
N GLY A 259 -9.81 -0.09 -17.53
CA GLY A 259 -8.97 -1.07 -18.25
C GLY A 259 -9.56 -2.46 -18.18
#